data_AF-A0A132MHQ9-F1
#
_entry.id   AF-A0A132MHQ9-F1
#
_cell.length_a   1.000
_cell.length_b   1.000
_cell.length_c   1.000
_cell.angle_alpha   90.00
_cell.angle_beta   90.00
_cell.angle_gamma   90.00
#
_symmetry.space_group_name_H-M   'P 1'
#
loop_
_entity.id
_entity.type
_entity.pdbx_description
1 polymer ?
#
loop_
_entity_poly.entity_id
_entity_poly.type
_entity_poly.pdbx_seq_one_letter_code
_entity_poly.pdbx_strand_id
1 'polypeptide(L)'
;MGLSWYNGHSPEKRERVARWLEEQWTAGTLPRPSRCIVCDQTEGAIHGHLEDYDQPTSYVDLCITCHLVLHARFRRPAAFIEYRDRVARGWQAPPLTQRVAWVTLNRGILAGRFPPGTWRDVPPGVTFLDGLPLDRGGTRGQART
;
A
#
# COMPACT_ATOMS: atom_id res chain seq x y z
N MET A 1 -7.06 -3.90 -17.59
CA MET A 1 -5.60 -3.68 -17.58
C MET A 1 -4.99 -4.75 -16.70
N GLY A 2 -4.01 -5.49 -17.19
CA GLY A 2 -3.26 -6.46 -16.39
C GLY A 2 -2.35 -5.78 -15.37
N LEU A 3 -1.81 -6.56 -14.43
CA LEU A 3 -0.84 -6.06 -13.46
C LEU A 3 0.44 -5.58 -14.17
N SER A 4 1.11 -4.57 -13.62
CA SER A 4 2.45 -4.15 -14.09
C SER A 4 3.55 -4.91 -13.34
N TRP A 5 4.80 -4.75 -13.79
CA TRP A 5 5.96 -5.10 -12.95
C TRP A 5 5.94 -4.31 -11.64
N TYR A 6 6.36 -4.96 -10.54
CA TYR A 6 6.47 -4.34 -9.23
C TYR A 6 7.63 -4.97 -8.44
N ASN A 7 8.58 -4.14 -7.99
CA ASN A 7 9.77 -4.58 -7.24
C ASN A 7 10.51 -5.79 -7.85
N GLY A 8 10.66 -5.84 -9.18
CA GLY A 8 11.32 -6.96 -9.85
C GLY A 8 10.47 -8.23 -10.02
N HIS A 9 9.20 -8.21 -9.63
CA HIS A 9 8.26 -9.31 -9.88
C HIS A 9 7.37 -9.04 -11.09
N SER A 10 7.24 -10.05 -11.94
CA SER A 10 6.44 -9.99 -13.17
C SER A 10 4.94 -9.98 -12.87
N PRO A 11 4.11 -9.44 -13.78
CA PRO A 11 2.64 -9.50 -13.68
C PRO A 11 2.12 -10.91 -13.42
N GLU A 12 2.63 -11.92 -14.12
CA GLU A 12 2.16 -13.30 -14.06
C GLU A 12 2.45 -13.93 -12.70
N LYS A 13 3.62 -13.63 -12.12
CA LYS A 13 3.96 -14.06 -10.76
C LYS A 13 3.01 -13.43 -9.74
N ARG A 14 2.77 -12.12 -9.86
CA ARG A 14 1.88 -11.39 -8.95
C ARG A 14 0.44 -11.90 -9.04
N GLU A 15 -0.05 -12.19 -10.24
CA GLU A 15 -1.38 -12.77 -10.47
C GLU A 15 -1.51 -14.17 -9.87
N ARG A 16 -0.48 -15.02 -10.04
CA ARG A 16 -0.45 -16.36 -9.43
C ARG A 16 -0.51 -16.30 -7.91
N VAL A 17 0.31 -15.45 -7.30
CA VAL A 17 0.34 -15.26 -5.84
C VAL A 17 -0.97 -14.68 -5.33
N ALA A 18 -1.54 -13.69 -6.03
CA ALA A 18 -2.83 -13.09 -5.65
C ALA A 18 -3.96 -14.13 -5.67
N ARG A 19 -4.00 -15.00 -6.68
CA ARG A 19 -4.97 -16.09 -6.76
C ARG A 19 -4.82 -17.09 -5.62
N TRP A 20 -3.58 -17.53 -5.37
CA TRP A 20 -3.29 -18.44 -4.26
C TRP A 20 -3.72 -17.84 -2.91
N LEU A 21 -3.43 -16.56 -2.67
CA LEU A 21 -3.87 -15.87 -1.45
C LEU A 21 -5.38 -15.83 -1.30
N GLU A 22 -6.13 -15.52 -2.38
CA GLU A 22 -7.59 -15.52 -2.32
C GLU A 22 -8.15 -16.91 -2.01
N GLU A 23 -7.54 -17.97 -2.55
CA GLU A 23 -7.89 -19.36 -2.20
C GLU A 23 -7.64 -19.63 -0.71
N GLN A 24 -6.49 -19.21 -0.16
CA GLN A 24 -6.17 -19.40 1.27
C GLN A 24 -7.13 -18.63 2.19
N TRP A 25 -7.49 -17.40 1.83
CA TRP A 25 -8.46 -16.59 2.59
C TRP A 25 -9.87 -17.16 2.51
N THR A 26 -10.29 -17.62 1.34
CA THR A 26 -11.61 -18.24 1.13
C THR A 26 -11.73 -19.55 1.91
N ALA A 27 -10.65 -20.34 1.95
CA ALA A 27 -10.59 -21.56 2.73
C ALA A 27 -10.45 -21.32 4.24
N GLY A 28 -10.25 -20.07 4.69
CA GLY A 28 -9.99 -19.74 6.09
C GLY A 28 -8.65 -20.23 6.63
N THR A 29 -7.74 -20.67 5.75
CA THR A 29 -6.39 -21.12 6.12
C THR A 29 -5.51 -19.94 6.53
N LEU A 30 -5.74 -18.77 5.92
CA LEU A 30 -5.13 -17.51 6.30
C LEU A 30 -6.20 -16.49 6.70
N PRO A 31 -5.93 -15.60 7.68
CA PRO A 31 -6.87 -14.56 8.05
C PRO A 31 -7.03 -13.55 6.91
N ARG A 32 -8.28 -13.20 6.59
CA ARG A 32 -8.56 -12.18 5.56
C ARG A 32 -8.10 -10.80 6.05
N PRO A 33 -7.51 -9.96 5.18
CA PRO A 33 -7.13 -8.60 5.54
C PRO A 33 -8.32 -7.79 6.08
N SER A 34 -8.14 -7.16 7.23
CA SER A 34 -9.27 -6.55 7.97
C SER A 34 -8.95 -5.24 8.69
N ARG A 35 -7.67 -4.93 8.92
CA ARG A 35 -7.27 -3.68 9.58
C ARG A 35 -5.97 -3.15 9.00
N CYS A 36 -6.01 -1.92 8.48
CA CYS A 36 -4.83 -1.30 7.89
C CYS A 36 -3.72 -1.09 8.93
N ILE A 37 -2.55 -1.71 8.73
CA ILE A 37 -1.40 -1.56 9.63
C ILE A 37 -0.83 -0.14 9.66
N VAL A 38 -1.11 0.67 8.64
CA VAL A 38 -0.58 2.03 8.49
C VAL A 38 -1.43 3.06 9.22
N CYS A 39 -2.75 2.99 9.08
CA CYS A 39 -3.66 4.04 9.57
C CYS A 39 -4.81 3.53 10.45
N ASP A 40 -4.83 2.24 10.79
CA ASP A 40 -5.89 1.56 11.55
C ASP A 40 -7.30 1.60 10.94
N GLN A 41 -7.43 1.93 9.65
CA GLN A 41 -8.72 1.86 8.95
C GLN A 41 -9.23 0.42 8.90
N THR A 42 -10.48 0.22 9.32
CA THR A 42 -11.19 -1.08 9.33
C THR A 42 -12.36 -1.12 8.34
N GLU A 43 -12.66 -0.01 7.67
CA GLU A 43 -13.76 0.11 6.70
C GLU A 43 -13.27 0.29 5.26
N GLY A 44 -14.15 -0.03 4.31
CA GLY A 44 -13.85 0.02 2.88
C GLY A 44 -13.04 -1.18 2.40
N ALA A 45 -12.33 -1.00 1.27
CA ALA A 45 -11.49 -2.06 0.72
C ALA A 45 -10.16 -2.14 1.47
N ILE A 46 -9.85 -3.32 2.01
CA ILE A 46 -8.58 -3.65 2.67
C ILE A 46 -7.99 -4.87 1.96
N HIS A 47 -6.75 -4.76 1.52
CA HIS A 47 -6.05 -5.78 0.73
C HIS A 47 -4.75 -6.19 1.42
N GLY A 48 -4.38 -7.46 1.25
CA GLY A 48 -3.03 -7.94 1.56
C GLY A 48 -2.06 -7.39 0.52
N HIS A 49 -1.05 -6.65 0.97
CA HIS A 49 0.00 -6.07 0.14
C HIS A 49 1.33 -6.79 0.35
N LEU A 50 2.06 -7.01 -0.74
CA LEU A 50 3.38 -7.65 -0.75
C LEU A 50 4.40 -6.72 -1.40
N GLU A 51 5.49 -6.43 -0.70
CA GLU A 51 6.71 -5.86 -1.31
C GLU A 51 7.56 -6.93 -1.99
N ASP A 52 7.55 -8.15 -1.44
CA ASP A 52 8.26 -9.34 -1.92
C ASP A 52 7.26 -10.46 -2.22
N TYR A 53 7.11 -10.81 -3.50
CA TYR A 53 6.18 -11.86 -3.95
C TYR A 53 6.80 -13.27 -3.91
N ASP A 54 8.04 -13.44 -3.45
CA ASP A 54 8.60 -14.75 -3.11
C ASP A 54 8.14 -15.25 -1.73
N GLN A 55 7.61 -14.37 -0.90
CA GLN A 55 7.14 -14.66 0.46
C GLN A 55 5.64 -14.35 0.59
N PRO A 56 4.74 -15.16 -0.01
CA PRO A 56 3.34 -14.80 -0.16
C PRO A 56 2.58 -14.67 1.16
N THR A 57 3.08 -15.25 2.26
CA THR A 57 2.48 -15.13 3.60
C THR A 57 2.98 -13.93 4.40
N SER A 58 3.94 -13.15 3.89
CA SER A 58 4.46 -11.94 4.56
C SER A 58 3.68 -10.68 4.18
N TYR A 59 2.42 -10.83 3.76
CA TYR A 59 1.61 -9.69 3.36
C TYR A 59 1.29 -8.81 4.57
N VAL A 60 1.04 -7.53 4.29
CA VAL A 60 0.51 -6.58 5.28
C VAL A 60 -0.85 -6.07 4.85
N ASP A 61 -1.73 -5.90 5.83
CA ASP A 61 -3.07 -5.38 5.60
C ASP A 61 -3.00 -3.88 5.33
N LEU A 62 -3.41 -3.44 4.14
CA LEU A 62 -3.49 -2.04 3.77
C LEU A 62 -4.90 -1.69 3.29
N CYS A 63 -5.47 -0.60 3.82
CA CYS A 63 -6.63 0.01 3.20
C CYS A 63 -6.25 0.51 1.80
N ILE A 64 -7.22 0.56 0.90
CA ILE A 64 -6.98 0.87 -0.51
C ILE A 64 -6.30 2.24 -0.72
N THR A 65 -6.54 3.20 0.18
CA THR A 65 -5.85 4.50 0.18
C THR A 65 -4.36 4.35 0.43
N CYS A 66 -3.94 3.72 1.53
CA CYS A 66 -2.53 3.49 1.84
C CYS A 66 -1.85 2.62 0.75
N HIS A 67 -2.56 1.59 0.28
CA HIS A 67 -2.08 0.67 -0.75
C HIS A 67 -1.74 1.41 -2.06
N LEU A 68 -2.67 2.23 -2.57
CA LEU A 68 -2.46 2.93 -3.83
C LEU A 68 -1.46 4.09 -3.71
N VAL A 69 -1.40 4.77 -2.56
CA VAL A 69 -0.36 5.78 -2.30
C VAL A 69 1.02 5.13 -2.28
N LEU A 70 1.16 3.98 -1.64
CA LEU A 70 2.41 3.19 -1.66
C LEU A 70 2.82 2.83 -3.09
N HIS A 71 1.89 2.36 -3.94
CA HIS A 71 2.19 2.07 -5.35
C HIS A 71 2.50 3.32 -6.18
N ALA A 72 2.09 4.51 -5.72
CA ALA A 72 2.44 5.77 -6.34
C ALA A 72 3.80 6.32 -5.88
N ARG A 73 4.41 5.79 -4.80
CA ARG A 73 5.59 6.40 -4.15
C ARG A 73 6.73 6.75 -5.09
N PHE A 74 7.06 5.87 -6.03
CA PHE A 74 8.14 6.10 -6.99
C PHE A 74 7.80 7.12 -8.08
N ARG A 75 6.50 7.28 -8.40
CA ARG A 75 6.03 8.21 -9.44
C ARG A 75 5.67 9.58 -8.88
N ARG A 76 5.31 9.63 -7.60
CA ARG A 76 4.81 10.80 -6.88
C ARG A 76 5.46 10.89 -5.48
N PRO A 77 6.81 10.95 -5.38
CA PRO A 77 7.50 10.85 -4.10
C PRO A 77 7.12 11.97 -3.13
N ALA A 78 6.95 13.21 -3.60
CA ALA A 78 6.53 14.33 -2.76
C ALA A 78 5.15 14.09 -2.11
N ALA A 79 4.16 13.64 -2.90
CA ALA A 79 2.82 13.34 -2.39
C ALA A 79 2.83 12.14 -1.42
N PHE A 80 3.68 11.15 -1.69
CA PHE A 80 3.88 10.01 -0.78
C PHE A 80 4.46 10.45 0.56
N ILE A 81 5.52 11.25 0.55
CA ILE A 81 6.15 11.79 1.78
C ILE A 81 5.13 12.60 2.58
N GLU A 82 4.42 13.52 1.94
CA GLU A 82 3.40 14.32 2.65
C GLU A 82 2.29 13.44 3.23
N TYR A 83 1.81 12.45 2.46
CA TYR A 83 0.80 11.50 2.95
C TYR A 83 1.31 10.71 4.15
N ARG A 84 2.52 10.15 4.07
CA ARG A 84 3.18 9.42 5.16
C ARG A 84 3.25 10.28 6.41
N ASP A 85 3.76 11.51 6.30
CA ASP A 85 3.92 12.43 7.43
C ASP A 85 2.57 12.84 8.05
N ARG A 86 1.49 12.93 7.25
CA ARG A 86 0.13 13.14 7.76
C ARG A 86 -0.38 11.93 8.54
N VAL A 87 -0.22 10.73 7.99
CA VAL A 87 -0.66 9.50 8.66
C VAL A 87 0.11 9.28 9.96
N ALA A 88 1.43 9.51 9.96
CA ALA A 88 2.28 9.47 11.15
C ALA A 88 1.73 10.36 12.28
N ARG A 89 1.14 11.51 11.94
CA ARG A 89 0.48 12.46 12.84
C ARG A 89 -0.98 12.12 13.16
N GLY A 90 -1.46 10.94 12.76
CA GLY A 90 -2.80 10.45 13.06
C GLY A 90 -3.86 10.79 12.04
N TRP A 91 -3.50 11.36 10.88
CA TRP A 91 -4.48 11.61 9.82
C TRP A 91 -4.95 10.30 9.18
N GLN A 92 -6.25 10.17 8.96
CA GLN A 92 -6.85 9.05 8.26
C GLN A 92 -7.78 9.55 7.16
N ALA A 93 -7.56 9.06 5.93
CA ALA A 93 -8.45 9.34 4.82
C ALA A 93 -9.81 8.61 5.00
N PRO A 94 -10.91 9.16 4.47
CA PRO A 94 -12.20 8.45 4.44
C PRO A 94 -12.06 7.05 3.83
N PRO A 95 -12.85 6.06 4.28
CA PRO A 95 -12.84 4.73 3.70
C PRO A 95 -13.29 4.80 2.23
N LEU A 96 -12.59 4.07 1.36
CA LEU A 96 -12.89 4.03 -0.07
C LEU A 96 -13.10 2.58 -0.51
N THR A 97 -13.94 2.40 -1.53
CA THR A 97 -14.03 1.13 -2.25
C THR A 97 -12.98 1.07 -3.35
N GLN A 98 -12.58 -0.13 -3.76
CA GLN A 98 -11.65 -0.34 -4.88
C GLN A 98 -12.09 0.39 -6.16
N ARG A 99 -13.40 0.46 -6.42
CA ARG A 99 -13.98 1.09 -7.62
C ARG A 99 -13.68 2.58 -7.72
N VAL A 100 -13.71 3.31 -6.60
CA VAL A 100 -13.59 4.77 -6.60
C VAL A 100 -12.20 5.25 -6.18
N ALA A 101 -11.44 4.41 -5.49
CA ALA A 101 -10.18 4.80 -4.85
C ALA A 101 -9.19 5.44 -5.83
N TRP A 102 -8.95 4.83 -6.99
CA TRP A 102 -7.98 5.37 -7.95
C TRP A 102 -8.33 6.78 -8.42
N VAL A 103 -9.60 7.04 -8.76
CA VAL A 103 -10.03 8.36 -9.24
C VAL A 103 -9.93 9.39 -8.11
N THR A 104 -10.41 9.04 -6.91
CA THR A 104 -10.35 9.91 -5.73
C THR A 104 -8.91 10.28 -5.38
N LEU A 105 -8.00 9.30 -5.38
CA LEU A 105 -6.60 9.53 -5.04
C LEU A 105 -5.86 10.36 -6.09
N ASN A 106 -6.10 10.12 -7.38
CA ASN A 106 -5.44 10.91 -8.44
C ASN A 106 -5.87 12.37 -8.46
N ARG A 107 -7.14 12.65 -8.18
CA ARG A 107 -7.64 14.04 -8.10
C ARG A 107 -7.36 14.69 -6.75
N GLY A 108 -7.10 13.87 -5.72
CA GLY A 108 -6.83 14.28 -4.35
C GLY A 108 -5.36 14.09 -3.98
N ILE A 109 -5.10 13.12 -3.10
CA ILE A 109 -3.82 12.92 -2.40
C ILE A 109 -2.63 12.92 -3.37
N LEU A 110 -2.71 12.22 -4.50
CA LEU A 110 -1.60 12.10 -5.45
C LEU A 110 -1.37 13.38 -6.27
N ALA A 111 -2.30 14.32 -6.24
CA ALA A 111 -2.16 15.68 -6.75
C ALA A 111 -1.77 16.69 -5.65
N GLY A 112 -1.39 16.22 -4.45
CA GLY A 112 -1.08 17.06 -3.29
C GLY A 112 -2.31 17.68 -2.62
N ARG A 113 -3.52 17.20 -2.94
CA ARG A 113 -4.77 17.73 -2.40
C ARG A 113 -5.36 16.73 -1.40
N PHE A 114 -5.23 17.02 -0.12
CA PHE A 114 -5.71 16.13 0.93
C PHE A 114 -7.17 16.49 1.25
N PRO A 115 -8.15 15.61 0.95
CA PRO A 115 -9.53 15.86 1.32
C PRO A 115 -9.69 15.91 2.85
N PRO A 116 -10.80 16.44 3.37
CA PRO A 116 -11.14 16.26 4.77
C PRO A 116 -11.02 14.79 5.17
N GLY A 117 -10.33 14.54 6.27
CA GLY A 117 -10.16 13.23 6.87
C GLY A 117 -10.34 13.35 8.38
N THR A 118 -10.24 12.22 9.07
CA THR A 118 -10.29 12.17 10.53
C THR A 118 -8.87 12.28 11.09
N TRP A 119 -8.77 12.82 12.30
CA TRP A 119 -7.53 12.81 13.07
C TRP A 119 -7.75 11.92 14.27
N ARG A 120 -6.81 11.00 14.48
CA ARG A 120 -6.81 10.12 15.63
C ARG A 120 -6.29 10.88 16.85
N ASP A 121 -6.89 10.60 18.00
CA ASP A 121 -6.40 11.14 19.29
C ASP A 121 -5.00 10.62 19.61
N VAL A 122 -4.74 9.35 19.29
CA VAL A 122 -3.43 8.72 19.43
C VAL A 122 -2.82 8.48 18.04
N PRO A 123 -1.84 9.30 17.63
CA PRO A 123 -1.17 9.13 16.35
C PRO A 123 -0.30 7.87 16.35
N PRO A 124 -0.15 7.18 15.21
CA PRO A 124 0.70 5.99 15.13
C PRO A 124 2.19 6.31 15.29
N GLY A 125 2.62 7.55 15.00
CA GLY A 125 4.04 7.90 14.98
C GLY A 125 4.73 7.26 13.78
N VAL A 126 5.63 6.31 14.02
CA VAL A 126 6.30 5.56 12.94
C VAL A 126 5.35 4.49 12.40
N THR A 127 5.25 4.42 11.07
CA THR A 127 4.35 3.52 10.34
C THR A 127 5.14 2.58 9.42
N PHE A 128 4.45 1.58 8.86
CA PHE A 128 5.02 0.73 7.80
C PHE A 128 5.56 1.54 6.61
N LEU A 129 4.98 2.71 6.30
CA LEU A 129 5.43 3.54 5.18
C LEU A 129 6.81 4.17 5.40
N ASP A 130 7.23 4.35 6.66
CA ASP A 130 8.52 4.96 7.01
C ASP A 130 9.71 4.04 6.70
N GLY A 131 9.49 2.72 6.66
CA GLY A 131 10.52 1.74 6.32
C GLY A 131 10.70 1.49 4.82
N LEU A 132 9.91 2.14 3.96
CA LEU A 132 9.93 1.88 2.52
C LEU A 132 10.91 2.79 1.76
N PRO A 133 11.68 2.25 0.79
CA PRO A 133 12.55 3.06 -0.04
C PRO A 133 11.72 3.97 -0.97
N LEU A 134 12.27 5.17 -1.21
CA LEU A 134 11.67 6.20 -2.07
C LEU A 134 12.13 6.08 -3.54
N ASP A 135 13.18 5.31 -3.79
CA ASP A 135 13.71 4.99 -5.10
C ASP A 135 13.55 3.50 -5.41
N ARG A 136 13.55 3.14 -6.69
CA ARG A 136 13.30 1.75 -7.11
C ARG A 136 14.46 0.78 -6.82
N GLY A 137 15.52 1.20 -6.14
CA GLY A 137 16.69 0.36 -5.88
C GLY A 137 17.27 -0.21 -7.18
N GLY A 138 17.96 0.61 -7.95
CA GLY A 138 18.71 0.13 -9.11
C GLY A 138 20.03 -0.50 -8.69
N THR A 139 20.04 -1.75 -8.21
CA THR A 139 21.31 -2.49 -8.13
C THR A 139 21.57 -3.24 -9.43
N ARG A 140 22.11 -2.53 -10.43
CA ARG A 140 23.16 -3.11 -11.28
C ARG A 140 24.49 -2.55 -10.77
N GLY A 141 25.33 -3.42 -10.21
CA GLY A 141 26.74 -3.14 -9.98
C GLY A 141 27.11 -2.70 -8.56
N GLN A 142 27.33 -3.65 -7.67
CA GLN A 142 28.52 -3.59 -6.81
C GLN A 142 29.52 -4.59 -7.39
N ALA A 143 30.39 -4.08 -8.28
CA ALA A 143 31.65 -4.74 -8.53
C ALA A 143 32.48 -4.59 -7.25
N ARG A 144 32.76 -5.71 -6.59
CA ARG A 144 33.81 -5.78 -5.59
C ARG A 144 35.13 -5.69 -6.35
N THR A 145 35.83 -4.58 -6.19
CA THR A 145 37.29 -4.52 -6.39
C THR A 145 37.96 -4.91 -5.08
#